data_AF-W5YPR4-F1
#
_entry.id   AF-W5YPR4-F1
#
_cell.length_a   1.000
_cell.length_b   1.000
_cell.length_c   1.000
_cell.angle_alpha   90.00
_cell.angle_beta   90.00
_cell.angle_gamma   90.00
#
_symmetry.space_group_name_H-M   'P 1'
#
loop_
_entity.id
_entity.type
_entity.pdbx_description
1 polymer ?
#
loop_
_entity_poly.entity_id
_entity_poly.type
_entity_poly.pdbx_seq_one_letter_code
_entity_poly.pdbx_strand_id
1 'polypeptide(L)'
;MIRIPFPQAPDYPAVEPGFNGPKVAAIHGLMGHDLMRKHLLRMMKESGYHDTTMYSHMHPTKAIADDLSEAAGANRRIAIVGYSQGGFEAIKVARELARRDITVDLVVTIAAGGLGRTLPAQWGFNPRKAPANVFRCLNFFSEGDRLGSDQKPERNLMKASQSGQYVENIVFPKDEHISHIRLVICYPESRVHPTVRARLLDPLQNELASLTRQHHVSGNAERASK
;
A
#
# COMPACT_ATOMS: atom_id res chain seq x y z
N MET A 1 24.41 -23.17 2.77
CA MET A 1 23.21 -23.36 1.95
C MET A 1 22.12 -22.43 2.49
N ILE A 2 21.93 -21.26 1.88
CA ILE A 2 20.89 -20.32 2.32
C ILE A 2 19.56 -20.93 1.90
N ARG A 3 18.74 -21.39 2.87
CA ARG A 3 17.35 -21.76 2.59
C ARG A 3 16.67 -20.51 2.06
N ILE A 4 16.36 -20.49 0.76
CA ILE A 4 15.44 -19.52 0.19
C ILE A 4 14.14 -19.74 0.94
N PRO A 5 13.65 -18.78 1.74
CA PRO A 5 12.39 -18.97 2.44
C PRO A 5 11.33 -19.19 1.37
N PHE A 6 10.61 -20.31 1.44
CA PHE A 6 9.40 -20.51 0.65
C PHE A 6 8.52 -19.26 0.81
N PRO A 7 7.89 -18.77 -0.28
CA PRO A 7 7.02 -17.62 -0.17
C PRO A 7 5.98 -17.91 0.92
N GLN A 8 5.95 -17.08 1.96
CA GLN A 8 4.96 -17.18 3.01
C GLN A 8 3.57 -17.13 2.35
N ALA A 9 2.70 -18.06 2.73
CA ALA A 9 1.34 -18.10 2.25
C ALA A 9 0.65 -16.76 2.60
N PRO A 10 -0.24 -16.24 1.74
CA PRO A 10 -0.99 -15.03 2.07
C PRO A 10 -1.84 -15.22 3.33
N ASP A 11 -1.91 -14.19 4.16
CA ASP A 11 -2.82 -14.11 5.32
C ASP A 11 -4.17 -13.62 4.81
N TYR A 12 -4.96 -14.55 4.26
CA TYR A 12 -6.31 -14.28 3.77
C TYR A 12 -7.24 -13.95 4.94
N PRO A 13 -8.05 -12.88 4.83
CA PRO A 13 -9.06 -12.58 5.82
C PRO A 13 -10.23 -13.57 5.74
N ALA A 14 -10.86 -13.83 6.89
CA ALA A 14 -12.20 -14.41 6.91
C ALA A 14 -13.21 -13.28 6.66
N VAL A 15 -13.80 -13.26 5.47
CA VAL A 15 -14.75 -12.24 5.05
C VAL A 15 -16.13 -12.88 4.91
N GLU A 16 -17.15 -12.22 5.45
CA GLU A 16 -18.53 -12.71 5.36
C GLU A 16 -19.03 -12.68 3.91
N PRO A 17 -19.87 -13.66 3.50
CA PRO A 17 -20.56 -13.60 2.22
C PRO A 17 -21.33 -12.28 2.07
N GLY A 18 -21.16 -11.60 0.94
CA GLY A 18 -21.83 -10.33 0.67
C GLY A 18 -21.11 -9.08 1.20
N PHE A 19 -19.91 -9.21 1.79
CA PHE A 19 -19.08 -8.06 2.14
C PHE A 19 -18.79 -7.19 0.91
N ASN A 20 -19.10 -5.89 1.01
CA ASN A 20 -19.01 -4.93 -0.09
C ASN A 20 -17.97 -3.81 0.15
N GLY A 21 -17.18 -3.89 1.22
CA GLY A 21 -16.12 -2.93 1.50
C GLY A 21 -14.97 -3.01 0.48
N PRO A 22 -13.97 -2.10 0.54
CA PRO A 22 -12.81 -2.16 -0.34
C PRO A 22 -12.03 -3.46 -0.14
N LYS A 23 -11.36 -3.93 -1.21
CA LYS A 23 -10.37 -5.01 -1.16
C LYS A 23 -8.99 -4.38 -1.01
N VAL A 24 -8.24 -4.80 0.01
CA VAL A 24 -6.92 -4.24 0.30
C VAL A 24 -5.85 -5.32 0.21
N ALA A 25 -4.80 -5.07 -0.58
CA ALA A 25 -3.60 -5.89 -0.58
C ALA A 25 -2.50 -5.22 0.26
N ALA A 26 -2.13 -5.83 1.39
CA ALA A 26 -1.01 -5.37 2.22
C ALA A 26 0.25 -6.20 1.91
N ILE A 27 1.30 -5.60 1.36
CA ILE A 27 2.48 -6.33 0.87
C ILE A 27 3.71 -6.00 1.73
N HIS A 28 4.27 -7.02 2.39
CA HIS A 28 5.43 -6.84 3.25
C HIS A 28 6.76 -7.07 2.52
N GLY A 29 7.77 -6.28 2.87
CA GLY A 29 9.15 -6.49 2.42
C GLY A 29 9.86 -7.64 3.11
N LEU A 30 11.17 -7.75 2.86
CA LEU A 30 12.04 -8.78 3.43
C LEU A 30 11.96 -8.79 4.95
N MET A 31 11.65 -9.98 5.51
CA MET A 31 11.49 -10.20 6.95
C MET A 31 10.48 -9.26 7.64
N GLY A 32 9.61 -8.59 6.87
CA GLY A 32 8.64 -7.61 7.37
C GLY A 32 7.30 -8.19 7.81
N HIS A 33 7.07 -9.49 7.64
CA HIS A 33 5.78 -10.15 7.89
C HIS A 33 5.25 -9.87 9.30
N ASP A 34 6.00 -10.23 10.34
CA ASP A 34 5.54 -10.10 11.72
C ASP A 34 5.36 -8.64 12.13
N LEU A 35 6.21 -7.76 11.62
CA LEU A 35 6.14 -6.33 11.87
C LEU A 35 4.85 -5.74 11.28
N MET A 36 4.56 -6.01 10.00
CA MET A 36 3.34 -5.54 9.37
C MET A 36 2.09 -6.18 9.99
N ARG A 37 2.13 -7.48 10.26
CA ARG A 37 1.02 -8.21 10.88
C ARG A 37 0.63 -7.60 12.22
N LYS A 38 1.61 -7.36 13.10
CA LYS A 38 1.39 -6.80 14.45
C LYS A 38 0.97 -5.34 14.45
N HIS A 39 1.20 -4.61 13.34
CA HIS A 39 0.94 -3.19 13.27
C HIS A 39 0.01 -2.80 12.14
N LEU A 40 0.52 -2.57 10.92
CA LEU A 40 -0.29 -2.04 9.81
C LEU A 40 -1.49 -2.92 9.48
N LEU A 41 -1.33 -4.24 9.37
CA LEU A 41 -2.44 -5.15 9.09
C LEU A 41 -3.47 -5.13 10.22
N ARG A 42 -2.99 -5.20 11.47
CA ARG A 42 -3.85 -5.11 12.65
C ARG A 42 -4.63 -3.80 12.67
N MET A 43 -3.97 -2.67 12.47
CA MET A 43 -4.60 -1.35 12.43
C MET A 43 -5.65 -1.28 11.31
N MET A 44 -5.34 -1.77 10.11
CA MET A 44 -6.31 -1.80 9.00
C MET A 44 -7.54 -2.66 9.35
N LYS A 45 -7.34 -3.86 9.91
CA LYS A 45 -8.44 -4.75 10.33
C LYS A 45 -9.27 -4.13 11.46
N GLU A 46 -8.64 -3.52 12.47
CA GLU A 46 -9.32 -2.83 13.57
C GLU A 46 -10.05 -1.54 13.11
N SER A 47 -9.63 -0.94 11.98
CA SER A 47 -10.26 0.25 11.39
C SER A 47 -11.37 -0.10 10.38
N GLY A 48 -11.80 -1.37 10.28
CA GLY A 48 -12.91 -1.81 9.44
C GLY A 48 -12.53 -2.33 8.04
N TYR A 49 -11.24 -2.38 7.68
CA TYR A 49 -10.78 -2.94 6.40
C TYR A 49 -10.61 -4.47 6.52
N HIS A 50 -11.72 -5.15 6.78
CA HIS A 50 -11.71 -6.59 7.08
C HIS A 50 -11.23 -7.45 5.90
N ASP A 51 -11.54 -7.06 4.66
CA ASP A 51 -11.01 -7.72 3.46
C ASP A 51 -9.61 -7.17 3.06
N THR A 52 -8.70 -7.24 4.03
CA THR A 52 -7.26 -6.99 3.82
C THR A 52 -6.52 -8.31 3.83
N THR A 53 -5.95 -8.70 2.68
CA THR A 53 -5.04 -9.84 2.57
C THR A 53 -3.60 -9.35 2.70
N MET A 54 -2.79 -10.02 3.52
CA MET A 54 -1.35 -9.74 3.59
C MET A 54 -0.55 -10.70 2.71
N TYR A 55 0.30 -10.17 1.84
CA TYR A 55 1.18 -10.93 0.95
C TYR A 55 2.65 -10.64 1.23
N SER A 56 3.52 -11.58 0.87
CA SER A 56 4.96 -11.34 0.77
C SER A 56 5.31 -10.61 -0.52
N HIS A 57 6.33 -9.75 -0.50
CA HIS A 57 6.97 -9.20 -1.71
C HIS A 57 7.52 -10.26 -2.69
N MET A 58 7.63 -11.52 -2.27
CA MET A 58 7.98 -12.64 -3.16
C MET A 58 6.76 -13.42 -3.68
N HIS A 59 5.54 -13.06 -3.26
CA HIS A 59 4.34 -13.69 -3.77
C HIS A 59 4.15 -13.32 -5.26
N PRO A 60 3.68 -14.23 -6.12
CA PRO A 60 3.57 -13.94 -7.55
C PRO A 60 2.66 -12.72 -7.82
N THR A 61 3.20 -11.69 -8.48
CA THR A 61 2.48 -10.45 -8.83
C THR A 61 1.13 -10.72 -9.49
N LYS A 62 1.10 -11.69 -10.42
CA LYS A 62 -0.13 -12.09 -11.14
C LYS A 62 -1.19 -12.64 -10.19
N ALA A 63 -0.80 -13.46 -9.22
CA ALA A 63 -1.75 -14.04 -8.25
C ALA A 63 -2.36 -12.96 -7.34
N ILE A 64 -1.59 -11.95 -6.92
CA ILE A 64 -2.14 -10.80 -6.19
C ILE A 64 -3.11 -10.03 -7.10
N ALA A 65 -2.74 -9.80 -8.36
CA ALA A 65 -3.60 -9.10 -9.30
C ALA A 65 -4.88 -9.88 -9.61
N ASP A 66 -4.85 -11.22 -9.69
CA ASP A 66 -6.01 -12.08 -9.89
C ASP A 66 -7.03 -11.90 -8.75
N ASP A 67 -6.58 -12.01 -7.49
CA ASP A 67 -7.41 -11.80 -6.29
C ASP A 67 -8.03 -10.38 -6.26
N LEU A 68 -7.25 -9.35 -6.61
CA LEU A 68 -7.78 -7.99 -6.70
C LEU A 68 -8.76 -7.80 -7.87
N SER A 69 -8.57 -8.54 -8.98
CA SER A 69 -9.44 -8.48 -10.16
C SER A 69 -10.82 -9.06 -9.88
N GLU A 70 -10.92 -10.10 -9.04
CA GLU A 70 -12.20 -10.65 -8.58
C GLU A 70 -13.03 -9.60 -7.84
N ALA A 71 -12.41 -8.86 -6.92
CA ALA A 71 -13.08 -7.77 -6.20
C ALA A 71 -13.48 -6.62 -7.14
N ALA A 72 -12.63 -6.26 -8.11
CA ALA A 72 -12.95 -5.24 -9.10
C ALA A 72 -14.15 -5.66 -9.98
N GLY A 73 -14.24 -6.92 -10.38
CA GLY A 73 -15.39 -7.48 -11.10
C GLY A 73 -16.69 -7.44 -10.30
N ALA A 74 -16.60 -7.41 -8.96
CA ALA A 74 -17.72 -7.18 -8.06
C ALA A 74 -17.99 -5.68 -7.76
N ASN A 75 -17.43 -4.76 -8.57
CA ASN A 75 -17.53 -3.30 -8.40
C ASN A 75 -16.98 -2.79 -7.06
N ARG A 76 -16.04 -3.51 -6.44
CA ARG A 76 -15.42 -3.10 -5.19
C ARG A 76 -14.16 -2.29 -5.45
N ARG A 77 -13.94 -1.27 -4.61
CA ARG A 77 -12.76 -0.40 -4.63
C ARG A 77 -11.50 -1.19 -4.25
N ILE A 78 -10.38 -0.87 -4.89
CA ILE A 78 -9.11 -1.58 -4.73
C ILE A 78 -8.05 -0.66 -4.11
N ALA A 79 -7.39 -1.14 -3.05
CA ALA A 79 -6.23 -0.48 -2.46
C ALA A 79 -5.04 -1.43 -2.33
N ILE A 80 -3.83 -0.89 -2.49
CA ILE A 80 -2.58 -1.65 -2.35
C ILE A 80 -1.63 -0.89 -1.43
N VAL A 81 -1.21 -1.50 -0.33
CA VAL A 81 -0.32 -0.89 0.69
C VAL A 81 0.95 -1.72 0.80
N GLY A 82 2.08 -1.17 0.35
CA GLY A 82 3.36 -1.87 0.36
C GLY A 82 4.38 -1.24 1.29
N TYR A 83 5.08 -2.06 2.09
CA TYR A 83 6.17 -1.62 2.97
C TYR A 83 7.52 -2.18 2.52
N SER A 84 8.56 -1.34 2.54
CA SER A 84 9.92 -1.71 2.16
C SER A 84 9.93 -2.28 0.73
N GLN A 85 10.48 -3.48 0.51
CA GLN A 85 10.40 -4.15 -0.80
C GLN A 85 8.96 -4.42 -1.27
N GLY A 86 8.01 -4.56 -0.34
CA GLY A 86 6.59 -4.69 -0.68
C GLY A 86 6.01 -3.42 -1.33
N GLY A 87 6.61 -2.25 -1.13
CA GLY A 87 6.23 -1.04 -1.86
C GLY A 87 6.58 -1.08 -3.34
N PHE A 88 7.67 -1.76 -3.72
CA PHE A 88 7.96 -1.99 -5.14
C PHE A 88 7.03 -3.03 -5.75
N GLU A 89 6.70 -4.06 -4.99
CA GLU A 89 5.71 -5.07 -5.41
C GLU A 89 4.31 -4.46 -5.55
N ALA A 90 3.92 -3.52 -4.69
CA ALA A 90 2.67 -2.78 -4.83
C ALA A 90 2.56 -2.07 -6.20
N ILE A 91 3.66 -1.46 -6.67
CA ILE A 91 3.69 -0.84 -8.00
C ILE A 91 3.66 -1.91 -9.11
N LYS A 92 4.33 -3.06 -8.94
CA LYS A 92 4.24 -4.18 -9.89
C LYS A 92 2.80 -4.68 -10.04
N VAL A 93 2.10 -4.90 -8.94
CA VAL A 93 0.70 -5.34 -8.93
C VAL A 93 -0.19 -4.28 -9.60
N ALA A 94 -0.04 -3.00 -9.27
CA ALA A 94 -0.80 -1.94 -9.91
C ALA A 94 -0.58 -1.90 -11.44
N ARG A 95 0.64 -2.14 -11.92
CA ARG A 95 0.95 -2.25 -13.35
C ARG A 95 0.33 -3.49 -13.99
N GLU A 96 0.31 -4.61 -13.27
CA GLU A 96 -0.34 -5.82 -13.76
C GLU A 96 -1.86 -5.62 -13.88
N LEU A 97 -2.49 -4.93 -12.93
CA LEU A 97 -3.90 -4.52 -13.03
C LEU A 97 -4.14 -3.53 -14.18
N ALA A 98 -3.19 -2.64 -14.47
CA ALA A 98 -3.28 -1.72 -15.60
C ALA A 98 -3.37 -2.46 -16.95
N ARG A 99 -2.66 -3.58 -17.09
CA ARG A 99 -2.72 -4.43 -18.30
C ARG A 99 -4.07 -5.14 -18.48
N ARG A 100 -4.90 -5.14 -17.44
CA ARG A 100 -6.22 -5.76 -17.38
C ARG A 100 -7.34 -4.71 -17.36
N ASP A 101 -7.00 -3.45 -17.62
CA ASP A 101 -7.92 -2.31 -17.60
C ASP A 101 -8.64 -2.11 -16.24
N ILE A 102 -7.99 -2.51 -15.14
CA ILE A 102 -8.53 -2.35 -13.78
C ILE A 102 -7.94 -1.11 -13.12
N THR A 103 -8.82 -0.26 -12.61
CA THR A 103 -8.46 0.93 -11.83
C THR A 103 -8.07 0.54 -10.40
N VAL A 104 -7.04 1.20 -9.86
CA VAL A 104 -6.66 1.12 -8.46
C VAL A 104 -6.93 2.47 -7.81
N ASP A 105 -7.78 2.48 -6.78
CA ASP A 105 -8.18 3.74 -6.13
C ASP A 105 -7.04 4.33 -5.31
N LEU A 106 -6.28 3.47 -4.61
CA LEU A 106 -5.21 3.88 -3.71
C LEU A 106 -4.00 2.96 -3.81
N VAL A 107 -2.82 3.54 -4.05
CA VAL A 107 -1.53 2.86 -3.85
C VAL A 107 -0.72 3.59 -2.79
N VAL A 108 -0.24 2.85 -1.79
CA VAL A 108 0.59 3.37 -0.71
C VAL A 108 1.94 2.68 -0.71
N THR A 109 3.03 3.44 -0.73
CA THR A 109 4.39 2.92 -0.58
C THR A 109 5.04 3.50 0.65
N ILE A 110 5.46 2.65 1.60
CA ILE A 110 6.10 3.05 2.85
C ILE A 110 7.52 2.53 2.85
N ALA A 111 8.50 3.40 3.05
CA ALA A 111 9.92 3.04 3.14
C ALA A 111 10.43 2.23 1.94
N ALA A 112 9.85 2.43 0.76
CA ALA A 112 10.25 1.76 -0.46
C ALA A 112 11.40 2.55 -1.09
N GLY A 113 12.65 2.19 -0.83
CA GLY A 113 13.83 2.88 -1.37
C GLY A 113 15.12 2.25 -0.89
N GLY A 114 16.19 3.04 -0.87
CA GLY A 114 17.46 2.72 -0.21
C GLY A 114 18.09 1.42 -0.69
N LEU A 115 18.60 0.64 0.26
CA LEU A 115 19.19 -0.67 -0.02
C LEU A 115 18.19 -1.62 -0.72
N GLY A 116 16.88 -1.43 -0.55
CA GLY A 116 15.85 -2.16 -1.28
C GLY A 116 15.87 -1.93 -2.80
N ARG A 117 16.55 -0.88 -3.30
CA ARG A 117 16.73 -0.60 -4.74
C ARG A 117 18.05 -1.06 -5.31
N THR A 118 18.94 -1.67 -4.53
CA THR A 118 20.30 -2.03 -4.98
C THR A 118 20.34 -3.06 -6.13
N LEU A 119 19.20 -3.69 -6.46
CA LEU A 119 19.05 -4.56 -7.63
C LEU A 119 17.96 -4.01 -8.58
N PRO A 120 18.21 -2.92 -9.34
CA PRO A 120 17.19 -2.30 -10.21
C PRO A 120 16.59 -3.25 -11.25
N ALA A 121 17.39 -4.22 -11.72
CA ALA A 121 17.00 -5.21 -12.71
C ALA A 121 15.82 -6.10 -12.26
N GLN A 122 15.66 -6.33 -10.94
CA GLN A 122 14.56 -7.16 -10.43
C GLN A 122 13.18 -6.49 -10.57
N TRP A 123 13.16 -5.17 -10.86
CA TRP A 123 11.93 -4.42 -11.03
C TRP A 123 11.48 -4.38 -12.49
N GLY A 124 12.42 -4.25 -13.44
CA GLY A 124 12.09 -4.20 -14.89
C GLY A 124 11.36 -2.93 -15.36
N PHE A 125 11.19 -1.93 -14.48
CA PHE A 125 10.63 -0.61 -14.78
C PHE A 125 11.08 0.41 -13.71
N ASN A 126 10.68 1.68 -13.84
CA ASN A 126 10.93 2.70 -12.83
C ASN A 126 9.82 2.69 -11.76
N PRO A 127 10.06 2.22 -10.52
CA PRO A 127 9.05 2.18 -9.47
C PRO A 127 8.71 3.55 -8.85
N ARG A 128 9.26 4.64 -9.38
CA ARG A 128 8.97 6.03 -8.99
C ARG A 128 7.96 6.73 -9.89
N LYS A 129 7.28 5.98 -10.74
CA LYS A 129 6.14 6.48 -11.51
C LYS A 129 4.90 5.67 -11.14
N ALA A 130 3.88 6.34 -10.62
CA ALA A 130 2.60 5.73 -10.35
C ALA A 130 1.98 5.27 -11.70
N PRO A 131 1.56 4.02 -11.86
CA PRO A 131 0.90 3.54 -13.08
C PRO A 131 -0.37 4.35 -13.39
N ALA A 132 -0.70 4.55 -14.67
CA ALA A 132 -1.79 5.44 -15.09
C ALA A 132 -3.17 5.09 -14.50
N ASN A 133 -3.45 3.80 -14.28
CA ASN A 133 -4.68 3.30 -13.66
C ASN A 133 -4.79 3.56 -12.15
N VAL A 134 -3.78 4.18 -11.52
CA VAL A 134 -3.82 4.55 -10.10
C VAL A 134 -4.43 5.94 -9.94
N PHE A 135 -5.54 6.05 -9.23
CA PHE A 135 -6.19 7.33 -8.96
C PHE A 135 -5.39 8.18 -7.97
N ARG A 136 -5.06 7.60 -6.80
CA ARG A 136 -4.25 8.26 -5.77
C ARG A 136 -3.06 7.41 -5.34
N CYS A 137 -1.91 8.05 -5.15
CA CYS A 137 -0.70 7.44 -4.64
C CYS A 137 -0.12 8.25 -3.48
N LEU A 138 0.06 7.60 -2.32
CA LEU A 138 0.80 8.15 -1.19
C LEU A 138 2.16 7.46 -1.07
N ASN A 139 3.23 8.24 -1.05
CA ASN A 139 4.59 7.74 -0.86
C ASN A 139 5.20 8.32 0.41
N PHE A 140 5.53 7.44 1.36
CA PHE A 140 6.11 7.79 2.65
C PHE A 140 7.55 7.28 2.75
N PHE A 141 8.49 8.15 3.13
CA PHE A 141 9.85 7.73 3.46
C PHE A 141 10.54 8.69 4.42
N SER A 142 11.52 8.19 5.15
CA SER A 142 12.35 8.98 6.06
C SER A 142 13.76 9.11 5.51
N GLU A 143 14.31 10.32 5.47
CA GLU A 143 15.70 10.53 5.07
C GLU A 143 16.71 9.88 6.03
N GLY A 144 16.30 9.67 7.29
CA GLY A 144 17.07 8.93 8.29
C GLY A 144 17.05 7.41 8.10
N ASP A 145 16.13 6.89 7.28
CA ASP A 145 16.00 5.48 6.99
C ASP A 145 16.90 5.05 5.83
N ARG A 146 18.08 4.52 6.13
CA ARG A 146 19.03 4.02 5.12
C ARG A 146 18.52 2.80 4.33
N LEU A 147 17.55 2.06 4.86
CA LEU A 147 17.01 0.88 4.19
C LEU A 147 15.93 1.28 3.18
N GLY A 148 15.12 2.30 3.51
CA GLY A 148 13.99 2.75 2.71
C GLY A 148 14.14 4.10 2.02
N SER A 149 15.26 4.82 2.22
CA SER A 149 15.61 6.04 1.50
C SER A 149 16.88 5.86 0.69
N ASP A 150 16.81 6.29 -0.57
CA ASP A 150 17.94 6.39 -1.47
C ASP A 150 18.95 7.38 -0.91
N GLN A 151 20.22 7.24 -1.31
CA GLN A 151 21.30 8.16 -0.90
C GLN A 151 20.97 9.63 -1.19
N LYS A 152 20.18 9.85 -2.25
CA LYS A 152 19.64 11.13 -2.68
C LYS A 152 18.13 11.09 -2.46
N PRO A 153 17.57 11.74 -1.42
CA PRO A 153 16.15 11.68 -1.07
C PRO A 153 15.21 12.00 -2.24
N GLU A 154 15.60 12.89 -3.16
CA GLU A 154 14.82 13.23 -4.34
C GLU A 154 14.57 12.04 -5.29
N ARG A 155 15.40 11.00 -5.21
CA ARG A 155 15.23 9.75 -5.97
C ARG A 155 14.14 8.85 -5.39
N ASN A 156 13.68 9.12 -4.17
CA ASN A 156 12.54 8.46 -3.56
C ASN A 156 11.19 8.99 -4.01
N LEU A 157 11.16 10.18 -4.61
CA LEU A 157 9.91 10.85 -4.96
C LEU A 157 9.14 10.07 -6.03
N MET A 158 7.89 9.73 -5.70
CA MET A 158 6.92 9.22 -6.65
C MET A 158 6.44 10.35 -7.55
N LYS A 159 6.26 10.05 -8.84
CA LYS A 159 5.76 10.98 -9.85
C LYS A 159 4.48 10.43 -10.48
N ALA A 160 3.55 11.33 -10.80
CA ALA A 160 2.42 10.98 -11.66
C ALA A 160 2.92 10.56 -13.06
N SER A 161 2.24 9.61 -13.67
CA SER A 161 2.47 9.22 -15.07
C SER A 161 1.58 9.95 -16.05
N GLN A 162 0.42 10.46 -15.59
CA GLN A 162 -0.54 11.23 -16.39
C GLN A 162 -1.25 12.32 -15.58
N SER A 163 -1.96 13.21 -16.28
CA SER A 163 -2.82 14.21 -15.67
C SER A 163 -3.96 13.57 -14.88
N GLY A 164 -4.43 14.22 -13.83
CA GLY A 164 -5.53 13.74 -12.98
C GLY A 164 -5.16 12.70 -11.92
N GLN A 165 -3.91 12.19 -11.91
CA GLN A 165 -3.42 11.36 -10.80
C GLN A 165 -3.01 12.24 -9.62
N TYR A 166 -3.46 11.86 -8.42
CA TYR A 166 -3.06 12.51 -7.18
C TYR A 166 -1.85 11.79 -6.60
N VAL A 167 -0.67 12.42 -6.61
CA VAL A 167 0.54 11.86 -6.01
C VAL A 167 1.02 12.76 -4.90
N GLU A 168 1.14 12.20 -3.71
CA GLU A 168 1.62 12.89 -2.52
C GLU A 168 2.88 12.20 -1.99
N ASN A 169 3.94 12.97 -1.80
CA ASN A 169 5.19 12.50 -1.21
C ASN A 169 5.33 13.09 0.19
N ILE A 170 5.24 12.24 1.21
CA ILE A 170 5.43 12.63 2.60
C ILE A 170 6.83 12.20 3.02
N VAL A 171 7.71 13.20 3.16
CA VAL A 171 9.10 13.01 3.54
C VAL A 171 9.30 13.36 5.01
N PHE A 172 9.88 12.44 5.77
CA PHE A 172 10.32 12.70 7.13
C PHE A 172 11.79 13.17 7.10
N PRO A 173 12.06 14.42 7.54
CA PRO A 173 13.41 14.95 7.67
C PRO A 173 14.33 14.07 8.51
N LYS A 174 15.62 14.09 8.21
CA LYS A 174 16.63 13.26 8.87
C LYS A 174 16.74 13.49 10.39
N ASP A 175 16.52 14.71 10.85
CA ASP A 175 16.57 15.15 12.25
C ASP A 175 15.39 14.65 13.10
N GLU A 176 14.30 14.19 12.47
CA GLU A 176 13.21 13.50 13.17
C GLU A 176 13.60 12.07 13.61
N HIS A 177 14.75 11.55 13.15
CA HIS A 177 15.31 10.25 13.55
C HIS A 177 14.33 9.05 13.41
N ILE A 178 13.43 9.11 12.42
CA ILE A 178 12.47 8.06 12.15
C ILE A 178 13.16 6.92 11.38
N SER A 179 13.28 5.75 12.00
CA SER A 179 13.88 4.56 11.40
C SER A 179 12.92 3.79 10.48
N HIS A 180 13.46 2.87 9.68
CA HIS A 180 12.71 1.97 8.78
C HIS A 180 11.48 1.35 9.43
N ILE A 181 11.68 0.78 10.62
CA ILE A 181 10.66 0.06 11.38
C ILE A 181 9.68 1.04 12.02
N ARG A 182 10.15 2.22 12.45
CA ARG A 182 9.32 3.17 13.19
C ARG A 182 8.19 3.76 12.34
N LEU A 183 8.34 3.77 11.02
CA LEU A 183 7.30 4.19 10.06
C LEU A 183 6.04 3.31 10.10
N VAL A 184 6.15 2.07 10.59
CA VAL A 184 5.04 1.10 10.56
C VAL A 184 4.62 0.62 11.94
N ILE A 185 5.19 1.16 13.03
CA ILE A 185 4.73 0.84 14.39
C ILE A 185 3.41 1.56 14.67
N CYS A 186 2.35 0.75 14.87
CA CYS A 186 1.01 1.23 15.23
C CYS A 186 0.61 0.88 16.68
N TYR A 187 1.31 -0.09 17.29
CA TYR A 187 0.96 -0.62 18.62
C TYR A 187 2.20 -0.94 19.48
N PRO A 188 2.06 -1.02 20.81
CA PRO A 188 1.01 -0.32 21.57
C PRO A 188 1.04 1.18 21.25
N GLU A 189 -0.07 1.88 21.48
CA GLU A 189 -0.19 3.30 21.11
C GLU A 189 0.90 4.18 21.71
N SER A 190 1.38 3.83 22.92
CA SER A 190 2.49 4.49 23.61
C SER A 190 3.83 4.40 22.88
N ARG A 191 3.99 3.49 21.91
CA ARG A 191 5.20 3.34 21.08
C ARG A 191 5.09 4.01 19.72
N VAL A 192 3.93 4.54 19.37
CA VAL A 192 3.72 5.23 18.09
C VAL A 192 4.40 6.59 18.14
N HIS A 193 5.26 6.88 17.16
CA HIS A 193 5.88 8.20 17.07
C HIS A 193 4.82 9.25 16.72
N PRO A 194 4.72 10.39 17.45
CA PRO A 194 3.69 11.39 17.19
C PRO A 194 3.66 11.88 15.74
N THR A 195 4.83 12.16 15.17
CA THR A 195 4.93 12.58 13.76
C THR A 195 4.55 11.49 12.77
N VAL A 196 4.84 10.21 13.07
CA VAL A 196 4.40 9.08 12.21
C VAL A 196 2.88 8.92 12.28
N ARG A 197 2.27 9.12 13.46
CA ARG A 197 0.81 9.15 13.60
C ARG A 197 0.20 10.24 12.71
N ALA A 198 0.57 11.49 12.97
CA ALA A 198 -0.04 12.65 12.31
C ALA A 198 0.20 12.71 10.80
N ARG A 199 1.38 12.28 10.33
CA ARG A 199 1.79 12.45 8.93
C ARG A 199 1.73 11.18 8.10
N LEU A 200 1.57 9.99 8.69
CA LEU A 200 1.49 8.72 7.95
C LEU A 200 0.24 7.93 8.31
N LEU A 201 0.03 7.60 9.58
CA LEU A 201 -1.07 6.72 9.97
C LEU A 201 -2.44 7.38 9.79
N ASP A 202 -2.61 8.62 10.27
CA ASP A 202 -3.88 9.33 10.16
C ASP A 202 -4.22 9.63 8.68
N PRO A 203 -3.29 10.13 7.83
CA PRO A 203 -3.55 10.25 6.39
C PRO A 203 -3.89 8.93 5.71
N LEU A 204 -3.17 7.84 6.02
CA LEU A 204 -3.48 6.52 5.48
C LEU A 204 -4.90 6.07 5.85
N GLN A 205 -5.28 6.20 7.12
CA GLN A 205 -6.62 5.85 7.58
C GLN A 205 -7.70 6.71 6.92
N ASN A 206 -7.45 8.01 6.74
CA ASN A 206 -8.38 8.92 6.07
C ASN A 206 -8.60 8.53 4.60
N GLU A 207 -7.53 8.17 3.88
CA GLU A 207 -7.64 7.72 2.50
C GLU A 207 -8.38 6.39 2.38
N LEU A 208 -8.03 5.42 3.21
CA LEU A 208 -8.75 4.15 3.24
C LEU A 208 -10.24 4.39 3.56
N ALA A 209 -10.56 5.34 4.44
CA ALA A 209 -11.95 5.65 4.81
C ALA A 209 -12.71 6.35 3.68
N SER A 210 -12.01 7.03 2.78
CA SER A 210 -12.63 7.64 1.59
C SER A 210 -13.14 6.58 0.61
N LEU A 211 -12.51 5.39 0.57
CA LEU A 211 -12.89 4.28 -0.32
C LEU A 211 -14.27 3.71 0.01
N THR A 212 -14.65 3.71 1.29
CA THR A 212 -15.95 3.21 1.75
C THR A 212 -17.06 4.26 1.54
N ARG A 213 -16.74 5.55 1.72
CA ARG A 213 -17.74 6.64 1.73
C ARG A 213 -18.35 6.95 0.37
N GLN A 214 -17.63 6.72 -0.74
CA GLN A 214 -18.14 7.02 -2.07
C GLN A 214 -19.23 6.05 -2.57
N HIS A 215 -19.46 4.92 -1.88
CA HIS A 215 -20.57 4.01 -2.18
C HIS A 215 -21.94 4.54 -1.75
N HIS A 216 -22.00 5.50 -0.83
CA HIS A 216 -23.28 5.99 -0.30
C HIS A 216 -23.92 7.11 -1.12
N VAL A 217 -23.18 7.78 -2.00
CA VAL A 217 -23.70 8.95 -2.74
C VAL A 217 -24.42 8.55 -4.02
N SER A 218 -24.13 7.38 -4.60
CA SER A 218 -24.78 6.90 -5.83
C SER A 218 -26.15 6.22 -5.62
N GLY A 219 -26.58 5.98 -4.37
CA GLY A 219 -27.83 5.27 -4.06
C GLY A 219 -29.09 6.14 -3.90
N ASN A 220 -28.96 7.47 -3.80
CA ASN A 220 -30.08 8.35 -3.46
C ASN A 220 -30.53 9.31 -4.59
N ALA A 221 -29.86 9.32 -5.74
CA ALA A 221 -30.19 10.26 -6.82
C ALA A 221 -31.31 9.79 -7.77
N GLU A 222 -31.75 8.51 -7.71
CA GLU A 222 -32.77 7.97 -8.64
C GLU A 222 -34.19 7.82 -8.05
N ARG A 223 -34.46 8.30 -6.82
CA ARG A 223 -35.80 8.21 -6.21
C ARG A 223 -36.54 9.53 -6.03
N ALA A 224 -36.12 10.59 -6.73
CA ALA A 224 -36.83 11.87 -6.73
C ALA A 224 -37.18 12.32 -8.17
N SER A 225 -37.90 11.48 -8.90
CA SER A 225 -38.67 11.88 -10.09
C SER A 225 -39.69 10.79 -10.43
N LYS A 226 -40.79 10.79 -9.68
CA LYS A 226 -42.10 10.32 -10.12
C LYS A 226 -43.15 11.22 -9.49
#